data_AF-A0A9D7RKM4-F1
#
_entry.id   AF-A0A9D7RKM4-F1
#
_cell.length_a   1.000
_cell.length_b   1.000
_cell.length_c   1.000
_cell.angle_alpha   90.00
_cell.angle_beta   90.00
_cell.angle_gamma   90.00
#
_symmetry.space_group_name_H-M   'P 1'
#
loop_
_entity.id
_entity.type
_entity.pdbx_description
1 polymer ?
#
loop_
_entity_poly.entity_id
_entity_poly.type
_entity_poly.pdbx_seq_one_letter_code
_entity_poly.pdbx_strand_id
1 'polypeptide(L)'
;MKNTLVLLALCLTCYSSFAQTDRQQIESTIQLYFDGWATGDTAKLNKAMHHSCQLKNYNYRTGQFILIPKLDYVSRFRPRERDKNLSTNIVYVDITDNLIAGSKVEIHTATDKFTDYFNLMKTTEGWLIFDKISTRTPHRIRNAAPEKEVVLSGLNRPWSLAFLSEEEVLISEKEGNLLKVNLRTKVKTSIKGYPSDIVTTLGGFGDNAGKFEVLLDPQFAQNKYLYLSYTAETAAGKTTKVVRATLENDALTNLKTLLLAAPYTNECCHYGGGMTFGSDGKLYISIGERLFTEKDEPALPIAQNVQDKRGKIYRINSDGSIPNDNPDFGAGAIPGLYAIGIRATQGLTLDPIAQKIWFSEHGTQQGDEINVLKAGANYGWPIKTTGKYRFESYSPPKLKDSTYTTPAWFWQQTVAPTGLTFYSGDEFPTWKGNLFVTGLSKGSLWRVTLENETVKNVEELFLDSRVRARKVLQSPMGKLYILTDETNGQLIRIVNRN
;
A
#
# COMPACT_ATOMS: atom_id res chain seq x y z
N MET A 1 -105.54 22.82 9.44
CA MET A 1 -105.30 21.43 9.88
C MET A 1 -105.02 20.57 8.66
N LYS A 2 -103.80 20.04 8.53
CA LYS A 2 -103.45 18.79 7.83
C LYS A 2 -102.01 18.44 8.22
N ASN A 3 -101.88 17.39 9.03
CA ASN A 3 -100.61 16.74 9.37
C ASN A 3 -100.15 15.90 8.17
N THR A 4 -98.85 15.86 7.89
CA THR A 4 -98.24 14.71 7.19
C THR A 4 -96.81 14.51 7.67
N LEU A 5 -96.54 13.24 8.01
CA LEU A 5 -95.36 12.64 8.62
C LEU A 5 -94.06 12.83 7.83
N VAL A 6 -92.96 12.97 8.57
CA VAL A 6 -91.58 12.72 8.11
C VAL A 6 -91.22 11.27 8.46
N LEU A 7 -90.84 10.47 7.45
CA LEU A 7 -90.32 9.12 7.62
C LEU A 7 -88.78 9.19 7.71
N LEU A 8 -88.21 8.69 8.81
CA LEU A 8 -86.76 8.50 8.98
C LEU A 8 -86.39 7.09 8.50
N ALA A 9 -85.51 6.97 7.50
CA ALA A 9 -84.91 5.69 7.10
C ALA A 9 -83.49 5.60 7.67
N LEU A 10 -83.26 4.61 8.55
CA LEU A 10 -81.93 4.19 9.00
C LEU A 10 -81.27 3.34 7.90
N CYS A 11 -80.10 3.78 7.41
CA CYS A 11 -79.17 2.93 6.66
C CYS A 11 -78.09 2.41 7.62
N LEU A 12 -78.08 1.10 7.90
CA LEU A 12 -76.91 0.41 8.43
C LEU A 12 -75.96 0.08 7.27
N THR A 13 -74.70 0.52 7.35
CA THR A 13 -73.61 0.06 6.50
C THR A 13 -72.68 -0.86 7.30
N CYS A 14 -72.65 -2.14 6.91
CA CYS A 14 -71.66 -3.10 7.41
C CYS A 14 -70.34 -2.92 6.65
N TYR A 15 -69.24 -2.64 7.36
CA TYR A 15 -67.88 -2.74 6.82
C TYR A 15 -67.32 -4.14 7.06
N SER A 16 -67.02 -4.87 5.98
CA SER A 16 -66.22 -6.10 6.03
C SER A 16 -64.73 -5.77 5.84
N SER A 17 -63.88 -6.08 6.82
CA SER A 17 -62.42 -5.98 6.68
C SER A 17 -61.89 -7.13 5.82
N PHE A 18 -61.32 -6.84 4.66
CA PHE A 18 -60.60 -7.84 3.87
C PHE A 18 -59.26 -8.17 4.54
N ALA A 19 -58.96 -9.46 4.74
CA ALA A 19 -57.67 -9.92 5.26
C ALA A 19 -56.54 -9.61 4.26
N GLN A 20 -55.41 -9.12 4.77
CA GLN A 20 -54.24 -8.74 3.96
C GLN A 20 -53.59 -9.98 3.32
N THR A 21 -53.24 -9.91 2.03
CA THR A 21 -52.59 -11.02 1.32
C THR A 21 -51.16 -11.25 1.82
N ASP A 22 -50.59 -12.45 1.63
CA ASP A 22 -49.22 -12.76 2.05
C ASP A 22 -48.19 -11.80 1.44
N ARG A 23 -48.36 -11.46 0.16
CA ARG A 23 -47.53 -10.44 -0.50
C ARG A 23 -47.58 -9.09 0.22
N GLN A 24 -48.78 -8.61 0.54
CA GLN A 24 -48.95 -7.34 1.23
C GLN A 24 -48.34 -7.38 2.65
N GLN A 25 -48.43 -8.51 3.35
CA GLN A 25 -47.80 -8.68 4.66
C GLN A 25 -46.26 -8.67 4.56
N ILE A 26 -45.69 -9.36 3.56
CA ILE A 26 -44.25 -9.35 3.28
C ILE A 26 -43.75 -7.95 2.97
N GLU A 27 -44.44 -7.24 2.07
CA GLU A 27 -44.10 -5.85 1.71
C GLU A 27 -44.20 -4.93 2.94
N SER A 28 -45.16 -5.17 3.84
CA SER A 28 -45.30 -4.44 5.11
C SER A 28 -44.12 -4.71 6.06
N THR A 29 -43.67 -5.97 6.17
CA THR A 29 -42.47 -6.33 6.96
C THR A 29 -41.21 -5.66 6.39
N ILE A 30 -41.06 -5.65 5.06
CA ILE A 30 -39.92 -4.99 4.40
C ILE A 30 -39.98 -3.47 4.61
N GLN A 31 -41.15 -2.86 4.52
CA GLN A 31 -41.32 -1.42 4.78
C GLN A 31 -41.02 -1.07 6.23
N LEU A 32 -41.42 -1.93 7.17
CA LEU A 32 -41.08 -1.78 8.59
C LEU A 32 -39.57 -1.82 8.81
N TYR A 33 -38.86 -2.73 8.14
CA TYR A 33 -37.40 -2.78 8.14
C TYR A 33 -36.80 -1.50 7.54
N PHE A 34 -37.28 -1.05 6.38
CA PHE A 34 -36.81 0.18 5.75
C PHE A 34 -36.97 1.40 6.65
N ASP A 35 -38.12 1.55 7.30
CA ASP A 35 -38.37 2.66 8.20
C ASP A 35 -37.46 2.59 9.43
N GLY A 36 -37.31 1.41 10.04
CA GLY A 36 -36.37 1.19 11.13
C GLY A 36 -34.93 1.52 10.73
N TRP A 37 -34.52 1.14 9.52
CA TRP A 37 -33.20 1.44 8.99
C TRP A 37 -33.03 2.94 8.74
N ALA A 38 -34.02 3.59 8.15
CA ALA A 38 -33.98 5.02 7.82
C ALA A 38 -33.89 5.89 9.07
N THR A 39 -34.68 5.59 10.10
CA THR A 39 -34.76 6.39 11.35
C THR A 39 -33.88 5.87 12.47
N GLY A 40 -33.16 4.76 12.27
CA GLY A 40 -32.38 4.10 13.32
C GLY A 40 -33.22 3.59 14.50
N ASP A 41 -34.50 3.30 14.25
CA ASP A 41 -35.44 2.78 15.23
C ASP A 41 -35.26 1.27 15.39
N THR A 42 -34.62 0.89 16.50
CA THR A 42 -34.30 -0.51 16.82
C THR A 42 -35.54 -1.34 17.13
N ALA A 43 -36.65 -0.74 17.57
CA ALA A 43 -37.89 -1.48 17.82
C ALA A 43 -38.53 -1.95 16.51
N LYS A 44 -38.55 -1.09 15.48
CA LYS A 44 -39.00 -1.47 14.13
C LYS A 44 -38.13 -2.55 13.51
N LEU A 45 -36.80 -2.41 13.60
CA LEU A 45 -35.86 -3.42 13.12
C LEU A 45 -36.05 -4.76 13.86
N ASN A 46 -36.23 -4.72 15.17
CA ASN A 46 -36.46 -5.93 15.97
C ASN A 46 -37.76 -6.63 15.61
N LYS A 47 -38.81 -5.87 15.27
CA LYS A 47 -40.12 -6.38 14.86
C LYS A 47 -40.12 -6.93 13.42
N ALA A 48 -39.31 -6.39 12.52
CA ALA A 48 -39.23 -6.86 11.14
C ALA A 48 -38.38 -8.12 10.96
N MET A 49 -37.46 -8.40 11.88
CA MET A 49 -36.47 -9.48 11.77
C MET A 49 -36.71 -10.56 12.82
N HIS A 50 -36.63 -11.83 12.43
CA HIS A 50 -36.68 -12.95 13.38
C HIS A 50 -35.47 -12.92 14.33
N HIS A 51 -35.62 -13.38 15.57
CA HIS A 51 -34.55 -13.29 16.58
C HIS A 51 -33.27 -14.04 16.18
N SER A 52 -33.38 -15.10 15.37
CA SER A 52 -32.25 -15.89 14.86
C SER A 52 -31.63 -15.33 13.57
N CYS A 53 -32.08 -14.17 13.08
CA CYS A 53 -31.60 -13.65 11.80
C CYS A 53 -30.09 -13.43 11.81
N GLN A 54 -29.44 -13.88 10.72
CA GLN A 54 -28.03 -13.61 10.46
C GLN A 54 -27.90 -12.65 9.28
N LEU A 55 -26.88 -11.80 9.33
CA LEU A 55 -26.47 -10.96 8.22
C LEU A 55 -25.16 -11.46 7.63
N LYS A 56 -25.11 -11.60 6.31
CA LYS A 56 -23.88 -11.80 5.55
C LYS A 56 -23.57 -10.52 4.78
N ASN A 57 -22.55 -9.79 5.21
CA ASN A 57 -22.12 -8.59 4.52
C ASN A 57 -20.91 -8.90 3.64
N TYR A 58 -21.02 -8.63 2.33
CA TYR A 58 -19.92 -8.83 1.41
C TYR A 58 -19.03 -7.57 1.36
N ASN A 59 -17.76 -7.72 1.70
CA ASN A 59 -16.79 -6.65 1.54
C ASN A 59 -16.12 -6.75 0.17
N TYR A 60 -16.66 -6.00 -0.80
CA TYR A 60 -16.16 -5.95 -2.18
C TYR A 60 -14.68 -5.55 -2.30
N ARG A 61 -14.10 -4.92 -1.26
CA ARG A 61 -12.69 -4.52 -1.24
C ARG A 61 -11.74 -5.66 -0.83
N THR A 62 -12.25 -6.67 -0.13
CA THR A 62 -11.46 -7.80 0.41
C THR A 62 -11.87 -9.16 -0.17
N GLY A 63 -13.03 -9.25 -0.81
CA GLY A 63 -13.59 -10.51 -1.29
C GLY A 63 -14.15 -11.43 -0.20
N GLN A 64 -14.15 -11.00 1.07
CA GLN A 64 -14.58 -11.80 2.21
C GLN A 64 -16.00 -11.46 2.67
N PHE A 65 -16.68 -12.46 3.24
CA PHE A 65 -17.97 -12.30 3.92
C PHE A 65 -17.78 -12.13 5.42
N ILE A 66 -18.53 -11.21 6.00
CA ILE A 66 -18.61 -11.03 7.45
C ILE A 66 -20.01 -11.45 7.90
N LEU A 67 -20.06 -12.43 8.79
CA LEU A 67 -21.29 -12.86 9.46
C LEU A 67 -21.55 -11.96 10.68
N ILE A 68 -22.76 -11.41 10.78
CA ILE A 68 -23.17 -10.50 11.85
C ILE A 68 -24.50 -11.02 12.43
N PRO A 69 -24.54 -11.41 13.72
CA PRO A 69 -25.80 -11.74 14.40
C PRO A 69 -26.77 -10.55 14.43
N LYS A 70 -28.09 -10.78 14.41
CA LYS A 70 -29.12 -9.71 14.51
C LYS A 70 -28.84 -8.72 15.65
N LEU A 71 -28.51 -9.20 16.85
CA LEU A 71 -28.26 -8.34 18.01
C LEU A 71 -27.12 -7.35 17.74
N ASP A 72 -26.02 -7.81 17.15
CA ASP A 72 -24.87 -6.98 16.78
C ASP A 72 -25.17 -6.06 15.61
N TYR A 73 -26.10 -6.43 14.74
CA TYR A 73 -26.54 -5.58 13.65
C TYR A 73 -27.41 -4.43 14.15
N VAL A 74 -28.47 -4.75 14.91
CA VAL A 74 -29.44 -3.78 15.44
C VAL A 74 -28.78 -2.83 16.44
N SER A 75 -27.80 -3.31 17.24
CA SER A 75 -27.06 -2.47 18.19
C SER A 75 -26.23 -1.36 17.55
N ARG A 76 -26.01 -1.38 16.23
CA ARG A 76 -25.32 -0.32 15.48
C ARG A 76 -26.20 0.87 15.14
N PHE A 77 -27.51 0.73 15.29
CA PHE A 77 -28.46 1.80 14.99
C PHE A 77 -28.66 2.71 16.21
N ARG A 78 -28.82 3.99 15.93
CA ARG A 78 -29.16 5.05 16.90
C ARG A 78 -30.30 5.87 16.29
N PRO A 79 -31.30 6.28 17.10
CA PRO A 79 -32.40 7.10 16.61
C PRO A 79 -31.88 8.35 15.88
N ARG A 80 -32.48 8.62 14.71
CA ARG A 80 -32.16 9.76 13.84
C ARG A 80 -33.36 10.17 13.01
N GLU A 81 -33.34 11.39 12.52
CA GLU A 81 -34.28 11.81 11.48
C GLU A 81 -34.00 11.07 10.16
N ARG A 82 -35.06 10.84 9.37
CA ARG A 82 -34.93 10.26 8.04
C ARG A 82 -34.24 11.25 7.11
N ASP A 83 -33.13 10.82 6.50
CA ASP A 83 -32.44 11.61 5.47
C ASP A 83 -33.37 11.81 4.26
N LYS A 84 -33.46 13.05 3.78
CA LYS A 84 -34.28 13.43 2.61
C LYS A 84 -33.79 12.79 1.31
N ASN A 85 -32.50 12.44 1.23
CA ASN A 85 -31.89 11.79 0.09
C ASN A 85 -31.98 10.25 0.17
N LEU A 86 -32.60 9.71 1.22
CA LEU A 86 -32.78 8.27 1.37
C LEU A 86 -34.00 7.79 0.61
N SER A 87 -33.80 6.90 -0.34
CA SER A 87 -34.88 6.18 -1.02
C SER A 87 -34.73 4.67 -0.84
N THR A 88 -35.86 3.98 -0.83
CA THR A 88 -35.94 2.53 -0.62
C THR A 88 -36.84 1.92 -1.68
N ASN A 89 -36.46 0.77 -2.20
CA ASN A 89 -37.19 0.10 -3.27
C ASN A 89 -37.25 -1.40 -3.04
N ILE A 90 -38.43 -1.99 -3.20
CA ILE A 90 -38.60 -3.44 -3.29
C ILE A 90 -38.47 -3.81 -4.76
N VAL A 91 -37.40 -4.50 -5.14
CA VAL A 91 -37.14 -4.86 -6.54
C VAL A 91 -38.04 -6.02 -6.96
N TYR A 92 -38.10 -7.06 -6.13
CA TYR A 92 -39.05 -8.15 -6.29
C TYR A 92 -39.36 -8.81 -4.94
N VAL A 93 -40.51 -9.47 -4.90
CA VAL A 93 -40.89 -10.44 -3.88
C VAL A 93 -41.29 -11.71 -4.62
N ASP A 94 -40.67 -12.82 -4.25
CA ASP A 94 -40.93 -14.15 -4.78
C ASP A 94 -41.45 -15.03 -3.64
N ILE A 95 -42.67 -15.54 -3.78
CA ILE A 95 -43.33 -16.35 -2.76
C ILE A 95 -43.26 -17.79 -3.24
N THR A 96 -42.38 -18.58 -2.62
CA THR A 96 -42.08 -19.95 -3.06
C THR A 96 -43.13 -20.95 -2.60
N ASP A 97 -43.73 -20.72 -1.42
CA ASP A 97 -44.86 -21.44 -0.87
C ASP A 97 -45.63 -20.55 0.14
N ASN A 98 -46.57 -21.11 0.91
CA ASN A 98 -47.34 -20.36 1.89
C ASN A 98 -46.57 -20.02 3.19
N LEU A 99 -45.28 -20.36 3.28
CA LEU A 99 -44.45 -20.22 4.48
C LEU A 99 -43.12 -19.49 4.23
N ILE A 100 -42.62 -19.42 3.00
CA ILE A 100 -41.30 -18.90 2.64
C ILE A 100 -41.42 -17.92 1.47
N ALA A 101 -40.64 -16.84 1.54
CA ALA A 101 -40.48 -15.89 0.46
C ALA A 101 -39.05 -15.37 0.35
N GLY A 102 -38.61 -15.07 -0.86
CA GLY A 102 -37.39 -14.33 -1.15
C GLY A 102 -37.70 -12.91 -1.59
N SER A 103 -36.83 -11.95 -1.28
CA SER A 103 -36.95 -10.60 -1.81
C SER A 103 -35.59 -9.98 -2.09
N LYS A 104 -35.49 -9.23 -3.18
CA LYS A 104 -34.40 -8.29 -3.42
C LYS A 104 -34.90 -6.88 -3.16
N VAL A 105 -34.12 -6.14 -2.39
CA VAL A 105 -34.42 -4.75 -2.06
C VAL A 105 -33.21 -3.85 -2.25
N GLU A 106 -33.47 -2.56 -2.42
CA GLU A 106 -32.43 -1.53 -2.57
C GLU A 106 -32.67 -0.37 -1.61
N ILE A 107 -31.60 0.09 -0.97
CA ILE A 107 -31.58 1.29 -0.12
C ILE A 107 -30.55 2.24 -0.70
N HIS A 108 -30.97 3.42 -1.11
CA HIS A 108 -30.12 4.45 -1.69
C HIS A 108 -29.97 5.57 -0.66
N THR A 109 -28.74 5.98 -0.39
CA THR A 109 -28.42 7.16 0.42
C THR A 109 -27.84 8.26 -0.47
N ALA A 110 -27.42 9.39 0.10
CA ALA A 110 -26.67 10.39 -0.65
C ALA A 110 -25.35 9.85 -1.25
N THR A 111 -24.76 8.80 -0.65
CA THR A 111 -23.40 8.33 -0.99
C THR A 111 -23.35 6.89 -1.48
N ASP A 112 -24.33 6.05 -1.12
CA ASP A 112 -24.24 4.60 -1.28
C ASP A 112 -25.56 3.97 -1.70
N LYS A 113 -25.46 2.96 -2.57
CA LYS A 113 -26.48 1.96 -2.85
C LYS A 113 -26.19 0.71 -2.03
N PHE A 114 -27.15 0.30 -1.22
CA PHE A 114 -27.18 -1.03 -0.63
C PHE A 114 -28.12 -1.92 -1.45
N THR A 115 -27.66 -3.12 -1.79
CA THR A 115 -28.51 -4.17 -2.38
C THR A 115 -28.56 -5.33 -1.41
N ASP A 116 -29.77 -5.57 -0.89
CA ASP A 116 -30.03 -6.59 0.10
C ASP A 116 -30.92 -7.70 -0.49
N TYR A 117 -30.61 -8.95 -0.14
CA TYR A 117 -31.46 -10.11 -0.39
C TYR A 117 -31.99 -10.61 0.96
N PHE A 118 -33.31 -10.71 1.09
CA PHE A 118 -33.99 -11.23 2.26
C PHE A 118 -34.58 -12.60 1.99
N ASN A 119 -34.36 -13.52 2.92
CA ASN A 119 -35.19 -14.71 3.06
C ASN A 119 -36.19 -14.44 4.19
N LEU A 120 -37.48 -14.53 3.89
CA LEU A 120 -38.58 -14.30 4.83
C LEU A 120 -39.33 -15.60 5.11
N MET A 121 -39.87 -15.71 6.32
CA MET A 121 -40.65 -16.85 6.75
C MET A 121 -41.92 -16.39 7.49
N LYS A 122 -43.03 -17.09 7.26
CA LYS A 122 -44.30 -16.89 7.96
C LYS A 122 -44.26 -17.59 9.31
N THR A 123 -44.55 -16.86 10.36
CA THR A 123 -44.58 -17.34 11.76
C THR A 123 -45.94 -17.07 12.38
N THR A 124 -46.13 -17.48 13.64
CA THR A 124 -47.30 -17.08 14.44
C THR A 124 -47.40 -15.57 14.67
N GLU A 125 -46.29 -14.84 14.51
CA GLU A 125 -46.22 -13.38 14.64
C GLU A 125 -46.37 -12.65 13.29
N GLY A 126 -46.54 -13.41 12.19
CA GLY A 126 -46.57 -12.90 10.82
C GLY A 126 -45.25 -13.17 10.07
N TRP A 127 -45.08 -12.48 8.94
CA TRP A 127 -43.88 -12.60 8.10
C TRP A 127 -42.69 -11.85 8.70
N LEU A 128 -41.54 -12.52 8.82
CA LEU A 128 -40.31 -11.97 9.40
C LEU A 128 -39.11 -12.26 8.49
N ILE A 129 -38.12 -11.35 8.49
CA ILE A 129 -36.84 -11.56 7.81
C ILE A 129 -35.97 -12.52 8.63
N PHE A 130 -35.56 -13.64 8.04
CA PHE A 130 -34.82 -14.72 8.70
C PHE A 130 -33.34 -14.81 8.28
N ASP A 131 -32.99 -14.41 7.05
CA ASP A 131 -31.60 -14.27 6.60
C ASP A 131 -31.49 -13.03 5.71
N LYS A 132 -30.33 -12.37 5.76
CA LYS A 132 -30.04 -11.17 4.97
C LYS A 132 -28.63 -11.23 4.40
N ILE A 133 -28.53 -11.10 3.07
CA ILE A 133 -27.26 -10.87 2.38
C ILE A 133 -27.23 -9.41 1.92
N SER A 134 -26.13 -8.70 2.14
CA SER A 134 -26.02 -7.27 1.85
C SER A 134 -24.73 -6.95 1.09
N THR A 135 -24.85 -6.06 0.10
CA THR A 135 -23.72 -5.44 -0.59
C THR A 135 -23.84 -3.92 -0.51
N ARG A 136 -22.70 -3.20 -0.58
CA ARG A 136 -22.63 -1.75 -0.58
C ARG A 136 -21.83 -1.26 -1.80
N THR A 137 -22.42 -0.38 -2.60
CA THR A 137 -21.81 0.22 -3.79
C THR A 137 -21.97 1.75 -3.74
N PRO A 138 -20.88 2.55 -3.72
CA PRO A 138 -20.98 4.01 -3.74
C PRO A 138 -21.68 4.57 -4.99
N HIS A 139 -22.54 5.59 -4.86
CA HIS A 139 -23.27 6.22 -5.97
C HIS A 139 -22.39 7.02 -6.93
N ARG A 140 -21.34 7.66 -6.39
CA ARG A 140 -20.27 8.28 -7.17
C ARG A 140 -18.97 7.75 -6.62
N ILE A 141 -18.18 7.11 -7.47
CA ILE A 141 -16.74 7.10 -7.27
C ILE A 141 -16.34 8.57 -7.42
N ARG A 142 -16.17 9.33 -6.33
CA ARG A 142 -15.52 10.64 -6.43
C ARG A 142 -14.12 10.33 -6.96
N ASN A 143 -13.86 10.70 -8.21
CA ASN A 143 -12.53 10.55 -8.81
C ASN A 143 -11.56 11.28 -7.90
N ALA A 144 -10.52 10.60 -7.41
CA ALA A 144 -9.51 11.20 -6.56
C ALA A 144 -9.06 12.56 -7.14
N ALA A 145 -9.01 13.58 -6.28
CA ALA A 145 -8.52 14.91 -6.59
C ALA A 145 -7.26 15.13 -5.75
N PRO A 146 -6.16 14.44 -6.11
CA PRO A 146 -4.94 14.48 -5.32
C PRO A 146 -4.27 15.84 -5.46
N GLU A 147 -3.82 16.38 -4.34
CA GLU A 147 -3.01 17.60 -4.26
C GLU A 147 -1.75 17.37 -3.44
N LYS A 148 -0.73 18.19 -3.68
CA LYS A 148 0.50 18.24 -2.90
C LYS A 148 0.38 19.28 -1.79
N GLU A 149 0.58 18.85 -0.55
CA GLU A 149 0.67 19.71 0.62
C GLU A 149 2.09 19.63 1.19
N VAL A 150 2.84 20.74 1.18
CA VAL A 150 4.18 20.78 1.77
C VAL A 150 4.06 20.75 3.29
N VAL A 151 4.53 19.66 3.91
CA VAL A 151 4.48 19.46 5.37
C VAL A 151 5.77 19.96 6.02
N LEU A 152 6.91 19.80 5.36
CA LEU A 152 8.21 20.23 5.87
C LEU A 152 9.11 20.64 4.70
N SER A 153 9.97 21.62 4.92
CA SER A 153 10.99 22.09 3.99
C SER A 153 12.35 22.26 4.70
N GLY A 154 13.40 22.61 3.96
CA GLY A 154 14.73 22.80 4.51
C GLY A 154 15.36 21.49 4.98
N LEU A 155 15.19 20.42 4.20
CA LEU A 155 15.89 19.14 4.39
C LEU A 155 17.08 19.06 3.42
N ASN A 156 18.22 18.55 3.87
CA ASN A 156 19.45 18.48 3.08
C ASN A 156 19.50 17.20 2.25
N ARG A 157 18.85 17.20 1.08
CA ARG A 157 18.69 16.00 0.21
C ARG A 157 18.19 14.78 0.99
N PRO A 158 16.96 14.84 1.54
CA PRO A 158 16.41 13.72 2.31
C PRO A 158 16.33 12.47 1.43
N TRP A 159 16.81 11.33 1.93
CA TRP A 159 16.90 10.07 1.19
C TRP A 159 15.81 9.08 1.59
N SER A 160 15.57 8.90 2.89
CA SER A 160 14.50 8.05 3.40
C SER A 160 13.82 8.65 4.63
N LEU A 161 12.67 8.09 4.96
CA LEU A 161 11.96 8.35 6.19
C LEU A 161 11.40 7.06 6.82
N ALA A 162 11.22 7.09 8.14
CA ALA A 162 10.58 6.03 8.90
C ALA A 162 9.70 6.61 10.01
N PHE A 163 8.42 6.24 10.03
CA PHE A 163 7.48 6.72 11.04
C PHE A 163 7.70 6.01 12.38
N LEU A 164 7.98 6.79 13.43
CA LEU A 164 7.98 6.32 14.82
C LEU A 164 6.55 6.31 15.38
N SER A 165 5.75 7.29 14.93
CA SER A 165 4.31 7.41 15.17
C SER A 165 3.69 8.16 13.98
N GLU A 166 2.40 8.47 14.03
CA GLU A 166 1.76 9.29 13.00
C GLU A 166 2.32 10.73 12.95
N GLU A 167 2.83 11.24 14.08
CA GLU A 167 3.33 12.61 14.20
C GLU A 167 4.85 12.69 14.30
N GLU A 168 5.54 11.58 14.55
CA GLU A 168 7.00 11.55 14.68
C GLU A 168 7.63 10.67 13.61
N VAL A 169 8.64 11.22 12.95
CA VAL A 169 9.33 10.55 11.83
C VAL A 169 10.84 10.72 11.96
N LEU A 170 11.58 9.67 11.62
CA LEU A 170 13.01 9.76 11.33
C LEU A 170 13.19 10.08 9.85
N ILE A 171 14.06 11.03 9.50
CA ILE A 171 14.41 11.37 8.12
C ILE A 171 15.93 11.29 7.98
N SER A 172 16.41 10.45 7.07
CA SER A 172 17.83 10.40 6.72
C SER A 172 18.13 11.45 5.65
N GLU A 173 19.13 12.28 5.88
CA GLU A 173 19.61 13.27 4.90
C GLU A 173 20.92 12.80 4.29
N LYS A 174 20.98 12.76 2.95
CA LYS A 174 22.14 12.25 2.22
C LYS A 174 23.42 13.05 2.53
N GLU A 175 23.28 14.38 2.65
CA GLU A 175 24.35 15.34 2.98
C GLU A 175 24.17 15.99 4.38
N GLY A 176 23.24 15.48 5.19
CA GLY A 176 22.84 16.09 6.45
C GLY A 176 22.92 15.13 7.63
N ASN A 177 21.94 15.19 8.54
CA ASN A 177 21.88 14.31 9.71
C ASN A 177 20.78 13.25 9.55
N LEU A 178 20.70 12.32 10.51
CA LEU A 178 19.42 11.66 10.78
C LEU A 178 18.64 12.57 11.69
N LEU A 179 17.44 12.96 11.27
CA LEU A 179 16.59 13.87 12.01
C LEU A 179 15.41 13.11 12.59
N LYS A 180 15.12 13.28 13.88
CA LYS A 180 13.78 13.04 14.43
C LYS A 180 12.96 14.31 14.28
N VAL A 181 11.82 14.22 13.61
CA VAL A 181 10.97 15.37 13.31
C VAL A 181 9.56 15.13 13.85
N ASN A 182 9.05 16.13 14.57
CA ASN A 182 7.64 16.20 14.90
C ASN A 182 6.88 16.94 13.78
N LEU A 183 5.97 16.25 13.10
CA LEU A 183 5.24 16.76 11.94
C LEU A 183 4.22 17.84 12.29
N ARG A 184 3.80 17.96 13.55
CA ARG A 184 2.88 19.00 14.03
C ARG A 184 3.63 20.29 14.36
N THR A 185 4.62 20.21 15.26
CA THR A 185 5.39 21.38 15.73
C THR A 185 6.51 21.79 14.78
N LYS A 186 6.87 20.92 13.82
CA LYS A 186 7.99 21.08 12.87
C LYS A 186 9.37 21.11 13.54
N VAL A 187 9.46 20.76 14.83
CA VAL A 187 10.74 20.65 15.55
C VAL A 187 11.56 19.51 14.94
N LYS A 188 12.82 19.82 14.61
CA LYS A 188 13.82 18.88 14.08
C LYS A 188 14.91 18.67 15.13
N THR A 189 15.18 17.42 15.48
CA THR A 189 16.25 17.03 16.42
C THR A 189 17.23 16.11 15.72
N SER A 190 18.51 16.49 15.68
CA SER A 190 19.55 15.62 15.11
C SER A 190 19.82 14.43 16.03
N ILE A 191 19.76 13.23 15.47
CA ILE A 191 20.14 11.99 16.14
C ILE A 191 21.67 11.87 16.14
N LYS A 192 22.23 11.61 17.32
CA LYS A 192 23.68 11.45 17.54
C LYS A 192 24.13 10.00 17.33
N GLY A 193 25.45 9.76 17.37
CA GLY A 193 26.01 8.41 17.37
C GLY A 193 26.04 7.72 16.00
N TYR A 194 26.04 8.48 14.91
CA TYR A 194 26.26 7.90 13.58
C TYR A 194 27.64 7.24 13.46
N PRO A 195 27.80 6.18 12.63
CA PRO A 195 29.10 5.60 12.35
C PRO A 195 30.10 6.64 11.84
N SER A 196 31.35 6.54 12.30
CA SER A 196 32.41 7.51 11.99
C SER A 196 32.99 7.36 10.57
N ASP A 197 32.77 6.21 9.93
CA ASP A 197 33.25 5.90 8.58
C ASP A 197 32.30 6.38 7.46
N ILE A 198 31.26 7.16 7.79
CA ILE A 198 30.26 7.62 6.83
C ILE A 198 30.77 8.79 5.98
N VAL A 199 30.45 8.76 4.69
CA VAL A 199 30.61 9.93 3.81
C VAL A 199 29.58 10.99 4.19
N THR A 200 30.04 12.21 4.48
CA THR A 200 29.21 13.34 4.90
C THR A 200 28.98 14.39 3.82
N THR A 201 29.73 14.34 2.72
CA THR A 201 29.65 15.31 1.62
C THR A 201 29.71 14.63 0.26
N LEU A 202 29.06 15.21 -0.75
CA LEU A 202 29.15 14.76 -2.13
C LEU A 202 30.40 15.30 -2.83
N GLY A 203 31.06 14.45 -3.62
CA GLY A 203 32.24 14.79 -4.42
C GLY A 203 31.95 15.58 -5.70
N GLY A 204 30.68 15.87 -6.03
CA GLY A 204 30.29 16.67 -7.20
C GLY A 204 29.12 16.09 -7.99
N PHE A 205 28.93 16.58 -9.22
CA PHE A 205 27.86 16.13 -10.12
C PHE A 205 28.00 14.63 -10.43
N GLY A 206 26.92 13.87 -10.26
CA GLY A 206 26.90 12.43 -10.48
C GLY A 206 27.29 11.57 -9.27
N ASP A 207 27.77 12.17 -8.17
CA ASP A 207 28.05 11.42 -6.94
C ASP A 207 26.76 11.05 -6.19
N ASN A 208 26.58 9.75 -6.01
CA ASN A 208 25.44 9.14 -5.35
C ASN A 208 25.73 8.73 -3.91
N ALA A 209 26.90 9.05 -3.35
CA ALA A 209 27.30 8.68 -1.99
C ALA A 209 26.48 9.37 -0.89
N GLY A 210 26.46 8.80 0.31
CA GLY A 210 25.94 9.49 1.50
C GLY A 210 25.14 8.55 2.40
N LYS A 211 24.17 9.12 3.12
CA LYS A 211 23.26 8.37 4.00
C LYS A 211 22.03 7.94 3.20
N PHE A 212 21.64 6.68 3.31
CA PHE A 212 20.57 6.11 2.50
C PHE A 212 19.38 5.73 3.38
N GLU A 213 19.12 4.44 3.55
CA GLU A 213 17.89 3.92 4.14
C GLU A 213 17.94 4.03 5.66
N VAL A 214 16.82 4.43 6.26
CA VAL A 214 16.53 4.26 7.68
C VAL A 214 15.28 3.39 7.77
N LEU A 215 15.42 2.21 8.35
CA LEU A 215 14.35 1.22 8.45
C LEU A 215 14.19 0.80 9.90
N LEU A 216 12.97 0.82 10.42
CA LEU A 216 12.70 0.32 11.76
C LEU A 216 12.58 -1.20 11.74
N ASP A 217 13.02 -1.84 12.81
CA ASP A 217 12.71 -3.24 13.05
C ASP A 217 11.18 -3.45 13.18
N PRO A 218 10.62 -4.58 12.72
CA PRO A 218 9.20 -4.86 12.90
C PRO A 218 8.76 -4.85 14.38
N GLN A 219 9.69 -5.10 15.31
CA GLN A 219 9.48 -5.04 16.76
C GLN A 219 10.09 -3.78 17.40
N PHE A 220 10.22 -2.69 16.63
CA PHE A 220 10.84 -1.44 17.10
C PHE A 220 10.23 -0.91 18.39
N ALA A 221 8.91 -1.06 18.59
CA ALA A 221 8.25 -0.62 19.81
C ALA A 221 8.87 -1.24 21.08
N GLN A 222 9.36 -2.48 20.99
CA GLN A 222 9.95 -3.24 22.07
C GLN A 222 11.48 -3.15 22.10
N ASN A 223 12.15 -3.36 20.96
CA ASN A 223 13.61 -3.50 20.91
C ASN A 223 14.36 -2.21 20.55
N LYS A 224 13.65 -1.18 20.04
CA LYS A 224 14.23 0.08 19.56
C LYS A 224 15.30 -0.09 18.48
N TYR A 225 15.31 -1.21 17.78
CA TYR A 225 16.29 -1.49 16.73
C TYR A 225 15.92 -0.80 15.42
N LEU A 226 16.89 -0.11 14.83
CA LEU A 226 16.78 0.40 13.48
C LEU A 226 17.99 0.00 12.65
N TYR A 227 17.81 0.03 11.34
CA TYR A 227 18.78 -0.36 10.34
C TYR A 227 19.11 0.85 9.49
N LEU A 228 20.40 1.04 9.25
CA LEU A 228 20.91 2.13 8.44
C LEU A 228 21.77 1.57 7.33
N SER A 229 21.55 2.06 6.11
CA SER A 229 22.51 1.88 5.01
C SER A 229 23.14 3.22 4.65
N TYR A 230 24.43 3.18 4.31
CA TYR A 230 25.20 4.38 3.99
C TYR A 230 26.45 4.04 3.18
N THR A 231 27.06 5.06 2.59
CA THR A 231 28.41 4.96 2.01
C THR A 231 29.46 5.05 3.10
N ALA A 232 30.19 3.96 3.32
CA ALA A 232 31.39 3.93 4.14
C ALA A 232 32.62 4.30 3.31
N GLU A 233 33.55 5.05 3.90
CA GLU A 233 34.79 5.53 3.26
C GLU A 233 36.04 5.13 4.04
N THR A 234 37.08 4.76 3.31
CA THR A 234 38.43 4.51 3.81
C THR A 234 39.44 5.09 2.82
N ALA A 235 40.74 5.00 3.12
CA ALA A 235 41.80 5.33 2.16
C ALA A 235 41.74 4.50 0.86
N ALA A 236 41.07 3.33 0.87
CA ALA A 236 40.90 2.47 -0.30
C ALA A 236 39.68 2.85 -1.17
N GLY A 237 38.91 3.87 -0.79
CA GLY A 237 37.72 4.33 -1.50
C GLY A 237 36.43 4.14 -0.71
N LYS A 238 35.32 3.96 -1.41
CA LYS A 238 33.94 3.97 -0.89
C LYS A 238 33.18 2.66 -1.18
N THR A 239 32.31 2.25 -0.27
CA THR A 239 31.34 1.16 -0.51
C THR A 239 30.07 1.30 0.33
N THR A 240 29.04 0.51 0.04
CA THR A 240 27.81 0.45 0.84
C THR A 240 28.01 -0.40 2.09
N LYS A 241 27.57 0.10 3.23
CA LYS A 241 27.59 -0.59 4.51
C LYS A 241 26.21 -0.52 5.16
N VAL A 242 25.81 -1.62 5.78
CA VAL A 242 24.55 -1.74 6.53
C VAL A 242 24.84 -2.08 7.97
N VAL A 243 24.24 -1.32 8.88
CA VAL A 243 24.38 -1.50 10.32
C VAL A 243 23.00 -1.57 10.98
N ARG A 244 22.94 -2.27 12.11
CA ARG A 244 21.86 -2.15 13.10
C ARG A 244 22.32 -1.26 14.24
N ALA A 245 21.42 -0.45 14.77
CA ALA A 245 21.62 0.35 15.97
C ALA A 245 20.41 0.22 16.90
N THR A 246 20.56 0.63 18.16
CA THR A 246 19.45 0.89 19.08
C THR A 246 19.24 2.40 19.18
N LEU A 247 18.00 2.89 19.07
CA LEU A 247 17.69 4.31 19.22
C LEU A 247 17.26 4.62 20.66
N GLU A 248 18.09 5.36 21.38
CA GLU A 248 17.88 5.73 22.79
C GLU A 248 18.24 7.20 23.02
N ASN A 249 17.34 7.98 23.64
CA ASN A 249 17.60 9.37 24.02
C ASN A 249 18.18 10.24 22.87
N ASP A 250 17.62 10.10 21.67
CA ASP A 250 18.07 10.78 20.46
C ASP A 250 19.53 10.50 20.06
N ALA A 251 20.00 9.29 20.39
CA ALA A 251 21.30 8.77 19.99
C ALA A 251 21.19 7.32 19.51
N LEU A 252 22.05 6.96 18.56
CA LEU A 252 22.28 5.59 18.14
C LEU A 252 23.33 4.95 19.05
N THR A 253 22.98 3.84 19.67
CA THR A 253 23.85 3.01 20.50
C THR A 253 23.96 1.59 19.92
N ASN A 254 24.90 0.79 20.42
CA ASN A 254 25.05 -0.61 20.05
C ASN A 254 25.14 -0.89 18.54
N LEU A 255 25.95 -0.09 17.83
CA LEU A 255 26.18 -0.23 16.40
C LEU A 255 26.78 -1.60 16.06
N LYS A 256 26.07 -2.39 15.25
CA LYS A 256 26.51 -3.68 14.74
C LYS A 256 26.52 -3.65 13.21
N THR A 257 27.66 -3.93 12.59
CA THR A 257 27.72 -4.11 11.13
C THR A 257 27.04 -5.43 10.74
N LEU A 258 26.09 -5.35 9.82
CA LEU A 258 25.38 -6.51 9.28
C LEU A 258 25.92 -6.91 7.90
N LEU A 259 26.24 -5.92 7.07
CA LEU A 259 26.74 -6.14 5.72
C LEU A 259 27.74 -5.06 5.33
N LEU A 260 28.85 -5.47 4.73
CA LEU A 260 29.84 -4.60 4.10
C LEU A 260 30.06 -5.07 2.66
N ALA A 261 29.66 -4.26 1.69
CA ALA A 261 29.67 -4.58 0.26
C ALA A 261 31.04 -4.37 -0.40
N ALA A 262 32.10 -4.86 0.25
CA ALA A 262 33.47 -4.81 -0.30
C ALA A 262 33.54 -5.37 -1.74
N PRO A 263 34.44 -4.87 -2.60
CA PRO A 263 35.56 -3.97 -2.28
C PRO A 263 35.16 -2.50 -2.07
N TYR A 264 36.05 -1.74 -1.45
CA TYR A 264 36.03 -0.27 -1.54
C TYR A 264 36.56 0.14 -2.92
N THR A 265 35.90 1.09 -3.58
CA THR A 265 36.29 1.58 -4.90
C THR A 265 36.14 3.10 -4.99
N ASN A 266 36.79 3.72 -5.97
CA ASN A 266 36.64 5.16 -6.24
C ASN A 266 35.38 5.49 -7.05
N GLU A 267 34.51 4.51 -7.30
CA GLU A 267 33.26 4.72 -8.02
C GLU A 267 32.28 5.56 -7.21
N CYS A 268 31.62 6.51 -7.86
CA CYS A 268 30.69 7.44 -7.22
C CYS A 268 29.22 7.08 -7.42
N CYS A 269 28.90 5.98 -8.12
CA CYS A 269 27.53 5.65 -8.51
C CYS A 269 27.04 4.28 -7.99
N HIS A 270 25.75 4.03 -8.16
CA HIS A 270 25.06 2.74 -7.93
C HIS A 270 25.38 2.04 -6.60
N TYR A 271 25.26 2.76 -5.49
CA TYR A 271 25.44 2.18 -4.16
C TYR A 271 24.34 1.17 -3.78
N GLY A 272 23.12 1.34 -4.30
CA GLY A 272 21.94 0.66 -3.78
C GLY A 272 21.62 1.18 -2.37
N GLY A 273 21.42 0.26 -1.43
CA GLY A 273 21.19 0.56 -0.03
C GLY A 273 19.72 0.56 0.38
N GLY A 274 18.78 0.30 -0.54
CA GLY A 274 17.39 0.08 -0.18
C GLY A 274 17.23 -1.16 0.69
N MET A 275 16.31 -1.10 1.63
CA MET A 275 16.02 -2.22 2.53
C MET A 275 14.53 -2.37 2.79
N THR A 276 14.09 -3.60 3.02
CA THR A 276 12.75 -3.89 3.53
C THR A 276 12.75 -5.19 4.32
N PHE A 277 11.79 -5.34 5.24
CA PHE A 277 11.53 -6.62 5.89
C PHE A 277 10.54 -7.43 5.06
N GLY A 278 10.86 -8.70 4.83
CA GLY A 278 9.92 -9.65 4.26
C GLY A 278 8.89 -10.12 5.27
N SER A 279 7.86 -10.79 4.75
CA SER A 279 6.83 -11.47 5.54
C SER A 279 7.37 -12.60 6.42
N ASP A 280 8.53 -13.13 6.05
CA ASP A 280 9.32 -14.13 6.77
C ASP A 280 10.17 -13.56 7.91
N GLY A 281 10.06 -12.25 8.18
CA GLY A 281 10.82 -11.54 9.21
C GLY A 281 12.31 -11.38 8.88
N LYS A 282 12.73 -11.61 7.62
CA LYS A 282 14.11 -11.41 7.18
C LYS A 282 14.30 -10.02 6.59
N LEU A 283 15.53 -9.51 6.70
CA LEU A 283 15.94 -8.25 6.14
C LEU A 283 16.47 -8.47 4.72
N TYR A 284 15.88 -7.75 3.76
CA TYR A 284 16.30 -7.75 2.37
C TYR A 284 17.03 -6.45 2.05
N ILE A 285 18.18 -6.54 1.38
CA ILE A 285 19.08 -5.41 1.16
C ILE A 285 19.53 -5.40 -0.31
N SER A 286 19.33 -4.29 -1.02
CA SER A 286 19.90 -4.11 -2.36
C SER A 286 21.29 -3.49 -2.31
N ILE A 287 22.20 -4.01 -3.13
CA ILE A 287 23.54 -3.45 -3.36
C ILE A 287 23.73 -3.33 -4.87
N GLY A 288 23.93 -2.11 -5.36
CA GLY A 288 24.17 -1.88 -6.79
C GLY A 288 25.55 -2.35 -7.24
N GLU A 289 25.76 -2.42 -8.54
CA GLU A 289 26.99 -2.97 -9.15
C GLU A 289 28.23 -2.05 -9.03
N ARG A 290 28.00 -0.78 -8.72
CA ARG A 290 28.99 0.30 -8.59
C ARG A 290 29.67 0.78 -9.88
N LEU A 291 29.42 0.19 -11.05
CA LEU A 291 29.95 0.69 -12.32
C LEU A 291 28.96 1.61 -13.03
N PHE A 292 29.39 2.79 -13.48
CA PHE A 292 28.49 3.66 -14.25
C PHE A 292 28.30 3.14 -15.67
N THR A 293 29.37 2.61 -16.26
CA THR A 293 29.43 2.22 -17.67
C THR A 293 29.82 0.78 -17.88
N GLU A 294 29.20 0.19 -18.90
CA GLU A 294 29.31 -1.22 -19.24
C GLU A 294 30.69 -1.58 -19.78
N LYS A 295 31.43 -0.63 -20.36
CA LYS A 295 32.80 -0.82 -20.83
C LYS A 295 33.80 -1.13 -19.70
N ASP A 296 33.45 -0.79 -18.46
CA ASP A 296 34.30 -1.01 -17.28
C ASP A 296 34.02 -2.39 -16.66
N GLU A 297 33.05 -3.14 -17.19
CA GLU A 297 32.74 -4.49 -16.74
C GLU A 297 33.92 -5.44 -17.00
N PRO A 298 34.33 -6.25 -16.01
CA PRO A 298 35.30 -7.31 -16.22
C PRO A 298 34.72 -8.45 -17.06
N ALA A 299 35.58 -9.37 -17.50
CA ALA A 299 35.20 -10.51 -18.34
C ALA A 299 34.08 -11.38 -17.74
N LEU A 300 34.07 -11.55 -16.41
CA LEU A 300 32.91 -12.05 -15.66
C LEU A 300 32.23 -10.84 -14.98
N PRO A 301 31.10 -10.34 -15.51
CA PRO A 301 30.50 -9.10 -15.03
C PRO A 301 30.17 -9.12 -13.54
N ILE A 302 30.29 -7.97 -12.89
CA ILE A 302 30.21 -7.84 -11.43
C ILE A 302 28.87 -8.35 -10.90
N ALA A 303 27.77 -7.92 -11.52
CA ALA A 303 26.43 -8.31 -11.09
C ALA A 303 26.15 -9.82 -11.28
N GLN A 304 26.87 -10.48 -12.20
CA GLN A 304 26.78 -11.92 -12.48
C GLN A 304 27.75 -12.76 -11.64
N ASN A 305 28.84 -12.17 -11.15
CA ASN A 305 29.81 -12.86 -10.31
C ASN A 305 29.23 -13.11 -8.90
N VAL A 306 28.97 -14.37 -8.55
CA VAL A 306 28.45 -14.77 -7.23
C VAL A 306 29.46 -14.62 -6.10
N GLN A 307 30.75 -14.42 -6.43
CA GLN A 307 31.82 -14.14 -5.46
C GLN A 307 32.00 -12.63 -5.22
N ASP A 308 31.35 -11.78 -6.01
CA ASP A 308 31.37 -10.32 -5.85
C ASP A 308 30.12 -9.84 -5.10
N LYS A 309 30.31 -8.93 -4.16
CA LYS A 309 29.25 -8.43 -3.29
C LYS A 309 28.30 -7.41 -3.94
N ARG A 310 28.64 -6.93 -5.13
CA ARG A 310 27.94 -5.85 -5.82
C ARG A 310 26.96 -6.38 -6.87
N GLY A 311 25.90 -5.63 -7.14
CA GLY A 311 24.86 -6.01 -8.10
C GLY A 311 23.99 -7.18 -7.63
N LYS A 312 23.63 -7.18 -6.34
CA LYS A 312 22.97 -8.28 -5.63
C LYS A 312 21.84 -7.79 -4.73
N ILE A 313 20.87 -8.67 -4.47
CA ILE A 313 19.94 -8.54 -3.35
C ILE A 313 20.26 -9.63 -2.33
N TYR A 314 20.44 -9.23 -1.07
CA TYR A 314 20.73 -10.11 0.05
C TYR A 314 19.47 -10.36 0.87
N ARG A 315 19.41 -11.53 1.53
CA ARG A 315 18.43 -11.89 2.56
C ARG A 315 19.19 -12.37 3.80
N ILE A 316 19.05 -11.65 4.91
CA ILE A 316 19.71 -11.95 6.19
C ILE A 316 18.70 -11.92 7.35
N ASN A 317 19.01 -12.56 8.48
CA ASN A 317 18.25 -12.37 9.72
C ASN A 317 18.43 -10.94 10.26
N SER A 318 17.52 -10.49 11.13
CA SER A 318 17.57 -9.18 11.78
C SER A 318 18.83 -8.93 12.61
N ASP A 319 19.54 -9.99 13.02
CA ASP A 319 20.81 -9.91 13.72
C ASP A 319 22.05 -10.00 12.81
N GLY A 320 21.87 -10.17 11.51
CA GLY A 320 22.93 -10.30 10.50
C GLY A 320 23.39 -11.74 10.24
N SER A 321 22.87 -12.74 10.96
CA SER A 321 23.13 -14.14 10.62
C SER A 321 22.46 -14.53 9.29
N ILE A 322 23.01 -15.53 8.60
CA ILE A 322 22.51 -15.97 7.31
C ILE A 322 21.42 -17.04 7.51
N PRO A 323 20.22 -16.88 6.92
CA PRO A 323 19.20 -17.91 6.96
C PRO A 323 19.65 -19.19 6.24
N ASN A 324 19.37 -20.35 6.85
CA ASN A 324 19.73 -21.65 6.28
C ASN A 324 18.89 -22.06 5.05
N ASP A 325 17.78 -21.37 4.82
CA ASP A 325 16.84 -21.56 3.72
C ASP A 325 17.08 -20.56 2.56
N ASN A 326 18.23 -19.89 2.53
CA ASN A 326 18.60 -19.06 1.38
C ASN A 326 18.86 -19.91 0.12
N PRO A 327 18.63 -19.36 -1.08
CA PRO A 327 18.94 -20.03 -2.34
C PRO A 327 20.42 -20.39 -2.47
N ASP A 328 20.70 -21.55 -3.07
CA ASP A 328 22.07 -21.98 -3.38
C ASP A 328 22.51 -21.40 -4.73
N PHE A 329 23.60 -20.63 -4.71
CA PHE A 329 24.26 -20.06 -5.89
C PHE A 329 25.55 -20.82 -6.27
N GLY A 330 25.79 -21.97 -5.63
CA GLY A 330 26.93 -22.83 -5.86
C GLY A 330 28.14 -22.49 -4.99
N ALA A 331 29.19 -23.30 -5.15
CA ALA A 331 30.40 -23.21 -4.35
C ALA A 331 31.10 -21.85 -4.49
N GLY A 332 31.48 -21.28 -3.35
CA GLY A 332 32.19 -20.00 -3.28
C GLY A 332 31.30 -18.77 -3.42
N ALA A 333 29.99 -18.93 -3.62
CA ALA A 333 29.05 -17.82 -3.56
C ALA A 333 29.11 -17.12 -2.21
N ILE A 334 29.01 -15.79 -2.22
CA ILE A 334 29.02 -15.03 -0.97
C ILE A 334 27.78 -15.38 -0.13
N PRO A 335 27.92 -15.49 1.21
CA PRO A 335 26.78 -15.79 2.07
C PRO A 335 25.71 -14.69 2.01
N GLY A 336 24.44 -15.09 2.11
CA GLY A 336 23.31 -14.16 2.17
C GLY A 336 22.72 -13.75 0.83
N LEU A 337 23.25 -14.23 -0.31
CA LEU A 337 22.64 -13.97 -1.61
C LEU A 337 21.20 -14.48 -1.65
N TYR A 338 20.32 -13.65 -2.23
CA TYR A 338 18.95 -14.02 -2.53
C TYR A 338 18.64 -13.89 -4.02
N ALA A 339 19.17 -12.86 -4.68
CA ALA A 339 19.11 -12.66 -6.12
C ALA A 339 20.35 -11.92 -6.64
N ILE A 340 20.64 -12.07 -7.93
CA ILE A 340 21.80 -11.50 -8.63
C ILE A 340 21.39 -10.76 -9.91
N GLY A 341 22.36 -10.12 -10.58
CA GLY A 341 22.13 -9.53 -11.89
C GLY A 341 21.30 -8.26 -11.86
N ILE A 342 21.43 -7.48 -10.79
CA ILE A 342 20.83 -6.14 -10.66
C ILE A 342 21.90 -5.07 -10.89
N ARG A 343 21.50 -3.93 -11.46
CA ARG A 343 22.35 -2.79 -11.79
C ARG A 343 22.40 -1.76 -10.66
N ALA A 344 21.33 -0.99 -10.52
CA ALA A 344 21.27 0.22 -9.70
C ALA A 344 19.93 0.33 -8.94
N THR A 345 19.48 -0.79 -8.37
CA THR A 345 18.28 -0.86 -7.52
C THR A 345 18.28 0.24 -6.46
N GLN A 346 17.14 0.92 -6.30
CA GLN A 346 16.96 2.00 -5.34
C GLN A 346 16.10 1.54 -4.17
N GLY A 347 14.78 1.46 -4.33
CA GLY A 347 13.86 1.07 -3.27
C GLY A 347 13.47 -0.42 -3.31
N LEU A 348 13.08 -0.94 -2.15
CA LEU A 348 12.37 -2.21 -2.01
C LEU A 348 11.13 -1.97 -1.14
N THR A 349 10.05 -2.71 -1.39
CA THR A 349 8.84 -2.65 -0.56
C THR A 349 8.14 -4.00 -0.52
N LEU A 350 7.52 -4.34 0.61
CA LEU A 350 6.69 -5.53 0.74
C LEU A 350 5.25 -5.18 0.33
N ASP A 351 4.68 -5.99 -0.58
CA ASP A 351 3.24 -6.01 -0.80
C ASP A 351 2.54 -6.60 0.43
N PRO A 352 1.74 -5.83 1.17
CA PRO A 352 1.11 -6.30 2.40
C PRO A 352 -0.03 -7.29 2.16
N ILE A 353 -0.48 -7.49 0.91
CA ILE A 353 -1.52 -8.46 0.56
C ILE A 353 -0.89 -9.71 -0.02
N ALA A 354 -0.08 -9.56 -1.08
CA ALA A 354 0.52 -10.71 -1.75
C ALA A 354 1.76 -11.26 -1.02
N GLN A 355 2.30 -10.54 -0.03
CA GLN A 355 3.50 -10.90 0.73
C GLN A 355 4.73 -11.12 -0.16
N LYS A 356 4.84 -10.32 -1.23
CA LYS A 356 5.96 -10.33 -2.19
C LYS A 356 6.70 -9.02 -2.14
N ILE A 357 8.03 -9.08 -2.26
CA ILE A 357 8.85 -7.88 -2.31
C ILE A 357 8.92 -7.39 -3.75
N TRP A 358 8.67 -6.10 -3.93
CA TRP A 358 8.85 -5.38 -5.17
C TRP A 358 10.05 -4.44 -5.04
N PHE A 359 10.76 -4.20 -6.13
CA PHE A 359 11.86 -3.24 -6.14
C PHE A 359 11.92 -2.49 -7.48
N SER A 360 12.52 -1.31 -7.45
CA SER A 360 12.75 -0.53 -8.65
C SER A 360 14.24 -0.32 -8.91
N GLU A 361 14.59 -0.20 -10.18
CA GLU A 361 15.98 -0.11 -10.62
C GLU A 361 16.15 0.88 -11.76
N HIS A 362 17.27 1.61 -11.72
CA HIS A 362 17.70 2.42 -12.85
C HIS A 362 18.37 1.55 -13.92
N GLY A 363 17.88 1.64 -15.15
CA GLY A 363 18.55 1.20 -16.35
C GLY A 363 19.67 2.15 -16.76
N THR A 364 20.04 2.11 -18.03
CA THR A 364 21.21 2.81 -18.56
C THR A 364 20.88 4.28 -18.91
N GLN A 365 20.61 4.55 -20.19
CA GLN A 365 19.91 5.74 -20.67
C GLN A 365 18.42 5.44 -20.88
N GLN A 366 18.04 4.16 -20.78
CA GLN A 366 16.74 3.56 -21.07
C GLN A 366 16.56 2.31 -20.20
N GLY A 367 15.35 1.77 -20.13
CA GLY A 367 15.10 0.47 -19.49
C GLY A 367 15.16 0.52 -17.97
N ASP A 368 14.58 1.56 -17.37
CA ASP A 368 14.31 1.54 -15.93
C ASP A 368 13.21 0.51 -15.63
N GLU A 369 13.27 -0.14 -14.47
CA GLU A 369 12.44 -1.33 -14.21
C GLU A 369 11.70 -1.27 -12.87
N ILE A 370 10.54 -1.95 -12.86
CA ILE A 370 9.89 -2.46 -11.66
C ILE A 370 9.97 -3.99 -11.71
N ASN A 371 10.46 -4.59 -10.63
CA ASN A 371 10.69 -6.02 -10.51
C ASN A 371 9.96 -6.61 -9.31
N VAL A 372 9.54 -7.87 -9.43
CA VAL A 372 9.10 -8.71 -8.30
C VAL A 372 10.27 -9.59 -7.88
N LEU A 373 10.66 -9.53 -6.61
CA LEU A 373 11.77 -10.27 -6.05
C LEU A 373 11.47 -11.76 -5.98
N LYS A 374 12.34 -12.59 -6.57
CA LYS A 374 12.22 -14.06 -6.58
C LYS A 374 13.49 -14.70 -6.01
N ALA A 375 13.32 -15.74 -5.21
CA ALA A 375 14.41 -16.53 -4.65
C ALA A 375 15.28 -17.14 -5.77
N GLY A 376 16.59 -16.96 -5.71
CA GLY A 376 17.55 -17.52 -6.68
C GLY A 376 17.57 -16.81 -8.03
N ALA A 377 16.82 -15.71 -8.18
CA ALA A 377 16.66 -15.06 -9.47
C ALA A 377 17.93 -14.35 -9.94
N ASN A 378 18.14 -14.39 -11.26
CA ASN A 378 19.09 -13.56 -11.98
C ASN A 378 18.31 -12.55 -12.83
N TYR A 379 18.43 -11.25 -12.52
CA TYR A 379 17.74 -10.17 -13.26
C TYR A 379 18.48 -9.75 -14.54
N GLY A 380 19.63 -10.37 -14.82
CA GLY A 380 20.25 -10.38 -16.12
C GLY A 380 21.27 -9.28 -16.37
N TRP A 381 21.34 -8.21 -15.59
CA TRP A 381 22.33 -7.16 -15.80
C TRP A 381 23.78 -7.69 -15.65
N PRO A 382 24.74 -7.30 -16.52
CA PRO A 382 24.59 -6.51 -17.75
C PRO A 382 24.31 -7.35 -19.00
N ILE A 383 24.15 -8.67 -18.88
CA ILE A 383 23.96 -9.59 -20.02
C ILE A 383 22.67 -9.31 -20.78
N LYS A 384 21.62 -8.95 -20.04
CA LYS A 384 20.30 -8.59 -20.56
C LYS A 384 19.86 -7.29 -19.93
N THR A 385 19.30 -6.40 -20.75
CA THR A 385 18.66 -5.16 -20.32
C THR A 385 17.39 -4.96 -21.12
N THR A 386 16.39 -4.31 -20.53
CA THR A 386 15.18 -3.85 -21.23
C THR A 386 15.39 -2.57 -22.05
N GLY A 387 16.54 -1.90 -21.87
CA GLY A 387 16.93 -0.70 -22.58
C GLY A 387 18.05 -0.95 -23.62
N LYS A 388 18.85 0.08 -23.86
CA LYS A 388 20.04 0.02 -24.71
C LYS A 388 21.30 0.25 -23.88
N TYR A 389 22.41 -0.40 -24.23
CA TYR A 389 23.69 -0.04 -23.63
C TYR A 389 24.12 1.37 -23.99
N ARG A 390 24.93 2.00 -23.15
CA ARG A 390 25.46 3.35 -23.42
C ARG A 390 26.41 3.40 -24.61
N PHE A 391 27.06 2.28 -24.92
CA PHE A 391 28.06 2.18 -25.96
C PHE A 391 27.67 1.06 -26.92
N GLU A 392 27.55 1.39 -28.21
CA GLU A 392 27.23 0.40 -29.26
C GLU A 392 28.31 -0.68 -29.40
N SER A 393 29.55 -0.36 -29.03
CA SER A 393 30.68 -1.30 -29.03
C SER A 393 30.65 -2.30 -27.89
N TYR A 394 29.82 -2.09 -26.86
CA TYR A 394 29.72 -3.04 -25.76
C TYR A 394 28.93 -4.27 -26.20
N SER A 395 29.57 -5.43 -26.13
CA SER A 395 28.97 -6.72 -26.39
C SER A 395 29.00 -7.54 -25.10
N PRO A 396 27.84 -7.84 -24.49
CA PRO A 396 27.80 -8.60 -23.25
C PRO A 396 28.40 -10.01 -23.45
N PRO A 397 29.15 -10.53 -22.47
CA PRO A 397 29.71 -11.87 -22.56
C PRO A 397 28.59 -12.93 -22.58
N LYS A 398 28.85 -14.07 -23.22
CA LYS A 398 27.93 -15.22 -23.19
C LYS A 398 28.19 -16.06 -21.96
N LEU A 399 27.24 -16.10 -21.04
CA LEU A 399 27.26 -17.01 -19.90
C LEU A 399 26.55 -18.32 -20.27
N LYS A 400 27.12 -19.46 -19.88
CA LYS A 400 26.49 -20.77 -20.08
C LYS A 400 25.29 -20.93 -19.13
N ASP A 401 24.27 -21.65 -19.59
CA ASP A 401 23.14 -22.13 -18.78
C ASP A 401 22.45 -21.05 -17.92
N SER A 402 22.35 -19.82 -18.44
CA SER A 402 21.78 -18.69 -17.71
C SER A 402 20.31 -18.47 -18.06
N THR A 403 19.46 -18.39 -17.04
CA THR A 403 18.05 -17.97 -17.16
C THR A 403 17.87 -16.61 -16.51
N TYR A 404 17.20 -15.69 -17.20
CA TYR A 404 17.01 -14.31 -16.72
C TYR A 404 15.55 -14.04 -16.40
N THR A 405 15.31 -13.35 -15.29
CA THR A 405 13.99 -12.92 -14.83
C THR A 405 13.60 -11.63 -15.53
N THR A 406 12.44 -11.63 -16.17
CA THR A 406 11.87 -10.43 -16.81
C THR A 406 11.25 -9.50 -15.76
N PRO A 407 11.39 -8.18 -15.89
CA PRO A 407 10.70 -7.24 -15.00
C PRO A 407 9.18 -7.29 -15.17
N ALA A 408 8.46 -6.85 -14.14
CA ALA A 408 7.01 -6.68 -14.19
C ALA A 408 6.61 -5.48 -15.07
N TRP A 409 7.48 -4.47 -15.13
CA TRP A 409 7.33 -3.31 -16.01
C TRP A 409 8.69 -2.69 -16.30
N PHE A 410 8.82 -2.06 -17.47
CA PHE A 410 9.96 -1.21 -17.77
C PHE A 410 9.53 0.07 -18.49
N TRP A 411 10.27 1.16 -18.27
CA TRP A 411 10.14 2.38 -19.05
C TRP A 411 11.22 2.44 -20.11
N GLN A 412 10.79 2.63 -21.37
CA GLN A 412 11.73 2.81 -22.47
C GLN A 412 12.60 4.06 -22.29
N GLN A 413 12.04 5.15 -21.75
CA GLN A 413 12.81 6.35 -21.40
C GLN A 413 13.04 6.38 -19.89
N THR A 414 14.23 6.80 -19.47
CA THR A 414 14.55 6.81 -18.03
C THR A 414 13.66 7.80 -17.25
N VAL A 415 13.01 7.28 -16.22
CA VAL A 415 12.27 8.01 -15.18
C VAL A 415 13.08 8.08 -13.87
N ALA A 416 14.18 7.33 -13.79
CA ALA A 416 15.05 7.13 -12.65
C ALA A 416 14.25 6.79 -11.37
N PRO A 417 13.61 5.59 -11.33
CA PRO A 417 12.70 5.22 -10.27
C PRO A 417 13.44 4.94 -8.95
N THR A 418 12.87 5.42 -7.84
CA THR A 418 13.52 5.42 -6.52
C THR A 418 12.74 4.64 -5.46
N GLY A 419 12.11 5.30 -4.49
CA GLY A 419 11.29 4.65 -3.50
C GLY A 419 9.94 4.20 -4.08
N LEU A 420 9.42 3.11 -3.53
CA LEU A 420 8.12 2.57 -3.88
C LEU A 420 7.35 2.11 -2.64
N THR A 421 6.02 2.19 -2.69
CA THR A 421 5.15 1.71 -1.61
C THR A 421 3.81 1.26 -2.16
N PHE A 422 3.25 0.20 -1.59
CA PHE A 422 1.84 -0.11 -1.76
C PHE A 422 0.98 0.82 -0.91
N TYR A 423 -0.17 1.22 -1.45
CA TYR A 423 -1.14 2.04 -0.73
C TYR A 423 -2.29 1.19 -0.18
N SER A 424 -2.64 1.39 1.09
CA SER A 424 -3.75 0.73 1.77
C SER A 424 -4.69 1.69 2.52
N GLY A 425 -4.35 2.99 2.56
CA GLY A 425 -5.09 4.02 3.28
C GLY A 425 -6.49 4.33 2.74
N ASP A 426 -7.33 4.94 3.59
CA ASP A 426 -8.73 5.23 3.27
C ASP A 426 -8.97 6.58 2.58
N GLU A 427 -7.98 7.47 2.57
CA GLU A 427 -8.09 8.81 1.96
C GLU A 427 -8.28 8.73 0.44
N PHE A 428 -7.69 7.72 -0.21
CA PHE A 428 -7.88 7.41 -1.62
C PHE A 428 -8.44 5.99 -1.82
N PRO A 429 -9.75 5.76 -1.62
CA PRO A 429 -10.34 4.42 -1.66
C PRO A 429 -10.06 3.64 -2.95
N THR A 430 -9.98 4.32 -4.09
CA THR A 430 -9.73 3.73 -5.42
C THR A 430 -8.26 3.43 -5.69
N TRP A 431 -7.35 3.87 -4.81
CA TRP A 431 -5.91 3.66 -4.94
C TRP A 431 -5.42 2.47 -4.11
N LYS A 432 -6.29 1.86 -3.29
CA LYS A 432 -5.92 0.71 -2.46
C LYS A 432 -5.39 -0.44 -3.32
N GLY A 433 -4.26 -1.00 -2.91
CA GLY A 433 -3.54 -2.05 -3.64
C GLY A 433 -2.73 -1.55 -4.84
N ASN A 434 -2.76 -0.25 -5.16
CA ASN A 434 -1.88 0.30 -6.20
C ASN A 434 -0.47 0.48 -5.63
N LEU A 435 0.51 0.31 -6.50
CA LEU A 435 1.91 0.58 -6.22
C LEU A 435 2.24 2.02 -6.62
N PHE A 436 2.86 2.78 -5.73
CA PHE A 436 3.36 4.11 -6.01
C PHE A 436 4.88 4.07 -6.16
N VAL A 437 5.41 4.74 -7.18
CA VAL A 437 6.85 4.77 -7.47
C VAL A 437 7.28 6.22 -7.74
N THR A 438 8.29 6.70 -7.03
CA THR A 438 8.86 8.05 -7.27
C THR A 438 9.94 8.01 -8.32
N GLY A 439 10.12 9.08 -9.09
CA GLY A 439 11.18 9.20 -10.08
C GLY A 439 11.98 10.50 -9.95
N LEU A 440 13.30 10.38 -10.13
CA LEU A 440 14.23 11.52 -10.11
C LEU A 440 14.27 12.25 -11.45
N SER A 441 14.21 11.54 -12.58
CA SER A 441 14.35 12.12 -13.91
C SER A 441 13.07 12.89 -14.25
N LYS A 442 13.20 14.20 -14.51
CA LYS A 442 12.11 15.18 -14.69
C LYS A 442 11.17 15.36 -13.49
N GLY A 443 11.27 14.54 -12.45
CA GLY A 443 10.39 14.53 -11.28
C GLY A 443 9.04 13.89 -11.58
N SER A 444 8.73 12.77 -10.92
CA SER A 444 7.50 12.02 -11.17
C SER A 444 7.02 11.27 -9.93
N LEU A 445 5.70 11.08 -9.85
CA LEU A 445 5.05 10.09 -8.99
C LEU A 445 4.17 9.23 -9.89
N TRP A 446 4.49 7.96 -9.97
CA TRP A 446 3.75 6.99 -10.77
C TRP A 446 2.79 6.22 -9.88
N ARG A 447 1.54 6.09 -10.33
CA ARG A 447 0.56 5.16 -9.77
C ARG A 447 0.44 3.97 -10.71
N VAL A 448 0.71 2.78 -10.19
CA VAL A 448 0.74 1.53 -10.92
C VAL A 448 -0.40 0.64 -10.43
N THR A 449 -1.34 0.34 -11.32
CA THR A 449 -2.43 -0.60 -11.04
C THR A 449 -2.01 -2.00 -11.43
N LEU A 450 -2.22 -2.94 -10.52
CA LEU A 450 -1.84 -4.33 -10.68
C LEU A 450 -3.08 -5.24 -10.73
N GLU A 451 -2.96 -6.32 -11.48
CA GLU A 451 -3.76 -7.53 -11.30
C GLU A 451 -2.78 -8.67 -11.00
N ASN A 452 -2.75 -9.11 -9.73
CA ASN A 452 -1.69 -9.97 -9.22
C ASN A 452 -0.30 -9.32 -9.43
N GLU A 453 0.63 -10.00 -10.12
CA GLU A 453 1.95 -9.45 -10.48
C GLU A 453 1.96 -8.69 -11.81
N THR A 454 0.83 -8.63 -12.52
CA THR A 454 0.78 -8.02 -13.85
C THR A 454 0.43 -6.54 -13.75
N VAL A 455 1.28 -5.69 -14.31
CA VAL A 455 1.00 -4.26 -14.46
C VAL A 455 -0.08 -4.05 -15.52
N LYS A 456 -1.18 -3.39 -15.12
CA LYS A 456 -2.32 -3.09 -16.01
C LYS A 456 -2.36 -1.66 -16.47
N ASN A 457 -1.95 -0.74 -15.60
CA ASN A 457 -1.89 0.67 -15.93
C ASN A 457 -0.75 1.34 -15.17
N VAL A 458 -0.11 2.30 -15.81
CA VAL A 458 0.93 3.15 -15.24
C VAL A 458 0.57 4.59 -15.54
N GLU A 459 0.20 5.32 -14.50
CA GLU A 459 -0.24 6.71 -14.59
C GLU A 459 0.78 7.63 -13.92
N GLU A 460 1.21 8.68 -14.62
CA GLU A 460 2.00 9.74 -14.03
C GLU A 460 1.08 10.78 -13.36
N LEU A 461 1.27 11.02 -12.07
CA LEU A 461 0.54 12.02 -11.32
C LEU A 461 1.31 13.35 -11.29
N PHE A 462 0.57 14.47 -11.23
CA PHE A 462 1.12 15.82 -11.06
C PHE A 462 2.04 16.29 -12.21
N LEU A 463 1.64 16.05 -13.45
CA LEU A 463 2.39 16.44 -14.66
C LEU A 463 2.80 17.92 -14.70
N ASP A 464 1.96 18.81 -14.15
CA ASP A 464 2.16 20.26 -14.14
C ASP A 464 2.93 20.76 -12.91
N SER A 465 3.27 19.88 -11.96
CA SER A 465 3.95 20.22 -10.71
C SER A 465 5.03 19.20 -10.38
N ARG A 466 5.92 18.96 -11.34
CA ARG A 466 7.00 17.98 -11.19
C ARG A 466 8.04 18.45 -10.18
N VAL A 467 8.49 17.53 -9.34
CA VAL A 467 9.62 17.72 -8.40
C VAL A 467 10.45 16.44 -8.41
N ARG A 468 11.79 16.53 -8.33
CA ARG A 468 12.62 15.32 -8.21
C ARG A 468 12.22 14.57 -6.94
N ALA A 469 11.59 13.41 -7.09
CA ALA A 469 11.02 12.66 -5.98
C ALA A 469 11.92 11.48 -5.63
N ARG A 470 12.23 11.33 -4.35
CA ARG A 470 13.21 10.37 -3.82
C ARG A 470 12.56 9.16 -3.17
N LYS A 471 11.53 9.37 -2.36
CA LYS A 471 10.85 8.26 -1.68
C LYS A 471 9.38 8.58 -1.52
N VAL A 472 8.53 7.58 -1.77
CA VAL A 472 7.12 7.60 -1.38
C VAL A 472 6.92 6.58 -0.26
N LEU A 473 6.17 6.96 0.77
CA LEU A 473 5.85 6.09 1.89
C LEU A 473 4.45 6.40 2.43
N GLN A 474 3.80 5.37 2.98
CA GLN A 474 2.55 5.51 3.72
C GLN A 474 2.82 5.64 5.23
N SER A 475 2.11 6.54 5.92
CA SER A 475 2.13 6.65 7.39
C SER A 475 1.33 5.53 8.07
N PRO A 476 1.47 5.34 9.40
CA PRO A 476 0.69 4.36 10.15
C PRO A 476 -0.83 4.50 9.98
N MET A 477 -1.33 5.74 9.82
CA MET A 477 -2.76 6.00 9.56
C MET A 477 -3.15 6.01 8.08
N GLY A 478 -2.29 5.57 7.17
CA GLY A 478 -2.64 5.43 5.76
C GLY A 478 -2.51 6.71 4.92
N LYS A 479 -1.83 7.76 5.42
CA LYS A 479 -1.57 8.98 4.65
C LYS A 479 -0.35 8.78 3.76
N LEU A 480 -0.37 9.31 2.54
CA LEU A 480 0.70 9.14 1.56
C LEU A 480 1.65 10.35 1.58
N TYR A 481 2.95 10.10 1.64
CA TYR A 481 4.00 11.12 1.69
C TYR A 481 5.08 10.89 0.64
N ILE A 482 5.72 11.97 0.21
CA ILE A 482 6.84 11.99 -0.73
C ILE A 482 7.97 12.85 -0.17
N LEU A 483 9.21 12.35 -0.28
CA LEU A 483 10.43 13.14 -0.10
C LEU A 483 10.96 13.63 -1.44
N THR A 484 11.49 14.85 -1.49
CA THR A 484 12.15 15.42 -2.67
C THR A 484 13.67 15.36 -2.59
N ASP A 485 14.34 15.16 -3.71
CA ASP A 485 15.80 14.99 -3.83
C ASP A 485 16.55 16.31 -4.06
N GLU A 486 16.29 17.32 -3.22
CA GLU A 486 16.80 18.69 -3.40
C GLU A 486 17.64 19.17 -2.21
N THR A 487 18.50 20.16 -2.41
CA THR A 487 19.26 20.80 -1.31
C THR A 487 18.34 21.55 -0.33
N ASN A 488 17.21 22.04 -0.82
CA ASN A 488 16.07 22.47 -0.01
C ASN A 488 14.93 21.45 -0.13
N GLY A 489 15.23 20.21 0.26
CA GLY A 489 14.32 19.08 0.19
C GLY A 489 13.08 19.28 1.05
N GLN A 490 12.00 18.63 0.64
CA GLN A 490 10.68 18.75 1.23
C GLN A 490 10.12 17.37 1.58
N LEU A 491 9.31 17.33 2.63
CA LEU A 491 8.33 16.28 2.88
C LEU A 491 6.97 16.80 2.45
N ILE A 492 6.38 16.15 1.45
CA ILE A 492 5.11 16.53 0.84
C ILE A 492 4.10 15.44 1.16
N ARG A 493 2.92 15.80 1.68
CA ARG A 493 1.78 14.90 1.81
C ARG A 493 0.93 14.97 0.54
N ILE A 494 0.44 13.83 0.09
CA ILE A 494 -0.58 13.75 -0.96
C ILE A 494 -1.95 13.68 -0.30
N VAL A 495 -2.82 14.63 -0.63
CA VAL A 495 -4.12 14.82 0.03
C VAL A 495 -5.25 14.74 -0.97
N ASN A 496 -6.39 14.16 -0.57
CA ASN A 496 -7.57 14.12 -1.43
C ASN A 496 -8.48 15.31 -1.08
N ARG A 497 -8.76 16.21 -2.02
CA ARG A 497 -9.62 17.39 -1.80
C ARG A 497 -11.10 17.18 -2.09
N ASN A 498 -11.51 15.95 -2.40
CA ASN A 498 -12.91 15.65 -2.70
C ASN A 498 -13.82 15.58 -1.49
#